data_AF-A0A821B2S3-F1
#
_entry.id   AF-A0A821B2S3-F1
#
_cell.length_a   1.000
_cell.length_b   1.000
_cell.length_c   1.000
_cell.angle_alpha   90.00
_cell.angle_beta   90.00
_cell.angle_gamma   90.00
#
_symmetry.space_group_name_H-M   'P 1'
#
loop_
_entity.id
_entity.type
_entity.pdbx_description
1 polymer ?
#
loop_
_entity_poly.entity_id
_entity_poly.type
_entity_poly.pdbx_seq_one_letter_code
_entity_poly.pdbx_strand_id
1 'polypeptide(L)'
;MADIRRIFFFIVYCSLVYGECKFYKDEHTRDIYEKMQKWEIFGKNFTVSNKGLTYFIGICSSPNNSADDTAIIQKENSSSHVLGKLDQVNLVRGDDWILLTYKDGDPYEDACNNSMRSASIMFVCGQNKRTNVSDLMIKSITVFKNSDINQSVGYVNLKEELRKANLTILQEHTSTDHHCNYMFQLRVPEMCPPVEKNNKLSGSAIFLIIFFSVTAAYLFVGAVFMHVKHGARGIDHIPNLEMWRKLGNLAADGCEFCCRCERTSPRAGYFLDESGPDMRDDDILAP
;
A
#
# COMPACT_ATOMS: atom_id res chain seq x y z
N MET A 1 -53.16 11.74 -0.17
CA MET A 1 -52.77 10.86 -1.29
C MET A 1 -51.68 11.57 -2.09
N ALA A 2 -50.41 11.30 -1.77
CA ALA A 2 -49.29 11.83 -2.55
C ALA A 2 -49.27 11.14 -3.91
N ASP A 3 -49.14 11.94 -4.97
CA ASP A 3 -49.36 11.57 -6.36
C ASP A 3 -48.30 10.56 -6.86
N ILE A 4 -48.66 9.28 -6.86
CA ILE A 4 -47.82 8.14 -7.29
C ILE A 4 -47.25 8.32 -8.71
N ARG A 5 -47.89 9.15 -9.56
CA ARG A 5 -47.39 9.45 -10.90
C ARG A 5 -46.09 10.27 -10.89
N ARG A 6 -45.88 11.14 -9.88
CA ARG A 6 -44.64 11.92 -9.75
C ARG A 6 -43.47 11.06 -9.28
N ILE A 7 -43.74 10.06 -8.44
CA ILE A 7 -42.71 9.12 -7.95
C ILE A 7 -42.22 8.20 -9.08
N PHE A 8 -43.12 7.69 -9.92
CA PHE A 8 -42.74 6.89 -11.09
C PHE A 8 -41.93 7.69 -12.12
N PHE A 9 -42.26 8.96 -12.37
CA PHE A 9 -41.49 9.80 -13.29
C PHE A 9 -40.07 10.09 -12.79
N PHE A 10 -39.87 10.27 -11.48
CA PHE A 10 -38.53 10.46 -10.91
C PHE A 10 -37.65 9.21 -10.96
N ILE A 11 -38.24 8.03 -10.75
CA ILE A 11 -37.50 6.76 -10.82
C ILE A 11 -37.10 6.45 -12.28
N VAL A 12 -37.97 6.74 -13.25
CA VAL A 12 -37.70 6.48 -14.68
C VAL A 12 -36.66 7.45 -15.27
N TYR A 13 -36.64 8.72 -14.84
CA TYR A 13 -35.62 9.68 -15.30
C TYR A 13 -34.23 9.45 -14.69
N CYS A 14 -34.14 8.87 -13.49
CA CYS A 14 -32.85 8.61 -12.86
C CYS A 14 -32.08 7.45 -13.52
N SER A 15 -32.77 6.55 -14.23
CA SER A 15 -32.17 5.36 -14.86
C SER A 15 -31.64 5.59 -16.28
N LEU A 16 -31.88 6.74 -16.91
CA LEU A 16 -31.64 6.94 -18.36
C LEU A 16 -30.46 7.85 -18.72
N VAL A 17 -29.58 8.18 -17.78
CA VAL A 17 -28.28 8.80 -18.09
C VAL A 17 -27.17 8.08 -17.32
N TYR A 18 -27.02 6.79 -17.58
CA TYR A 18 -25.81 6.05 -17.24
C TYR A 18 -25.29 5.43 -18.55
N GLY A 19 -24.20 5.96 -19.08
CA GLY A 19 -23.46 5.27 -20.13
C GLY A 19 -22.90 3.99 -19.55
N GLU A 20 -23.53 2.85 -19.80
CA GLU A 20 -23.01 1.57 -19.37
C GLU A 20 -21.77 1.21 -20.20
N CYS A 21 -20.60 1.11 -19.56
CA CYS A 21 -19.40 0.55 -20.19
C CYS A 21 -19.70 -0.87 -20.70
N LYS A 22 -19.61 -1.09 -22.01
CA LYS A 22 -19.72 -2.43 -22.60
C LYS A 22 -18.36 -3.13 -22.52
N PHE A 23 -18.13 -3.88 -21.45
CA PHE A 23 -16.92 -4.70 -21.34
C PHE A 23 -16.99 -5.89 -22.29
N TYR A 24 -15.88 -6.17 -22.96
CA TYR A 24 -15.69 -7.46 -23.60
C TYR A 24 -15.67 -8.52 -22.50
N LYS A 25 -16.74 -9.32 -22.43
CA LYS A 25 -17.02 -10.30 -21.36
C LYS A 25 -15.96 -11.40 -21.33
N ASP A 26 -14.83 -11.15 -20.67
CA ASP A 26 -13.98 -12.21 -20.16
C ASP A 26 -14.43 -12.57 -18.73
N GLU A 27 -14.61 -13.86 -18.45
CA GLU A 27 -15.19 -14.36 -17.19
C GLU A 27 -14.39 -13.88 -15.96
N HIS A 28 -13.06 -13.75 -16.10
CA HIS A 28 -12.17 -13.29 -15.04
C HIS A 28 -12.31 -11.80 -14.70
N THR A 29 -12.76 -10.97 -15.65
CA THR A 29 -12.88 -9.51 -15.44
C THR A 29 -14.16 -9.09 -14.71
N ARG A 30 -15.16 -9.99 -14.65
CA ARG A 30 -16.47 -9.71 -14.06
C ARG A 30 -16.44 -9.39 -12.57
N ASP A 31 -15.70 -10.16 -11.77
CA ASP A 31 -15.56 -9.93 -10.32
C ASP A 31 -14.94 -8.56 -10.01
N ILE A 32 -13.96 -8.16 -10.81
CA ILE A 32 -13.27 -6.87 -10.66
C ILE A 32 -14.25 -5.74 -10.94
N TYR A 33 -15.02 -5.88 -12.03
CA TYR A 33 -15.99 -4.89 -12.41
C TYR A 33 -17.11 -4.71 -11.38
N GLU A 34 -17.69 -5.80 -10.89
CA GLU A 34 -18.73 -5.76 -9.84
C GLU A 34 -18.24 -5.07 -8.55
N LYS A 35 -16.94 -5.19 -8.24
CA LYS A 35 -16.31 -4.46 -7.13
C LYS A 35 -16.11 -2.99 -7.45
N MET A 36 -15.63 -2.66 -8.65
CA MET A 36 -15.42 -1.28 -9.10
C MET A 36 -16.72 -0.47 -9.16
N GLN A 37 -17.83 -1.07 -9.58
CA GLN A 37 -19.15 -0.42 -9.62
C GLN A 37 -19.62 0.07 -8.24
N LYS A 38 -19.09 -0.51 -7.15
CA LYS A 38 -19.41 -0.10 -5.78
C LYS A 38 -18.59 1.09 -5.30
N TRP A 39 -17.55 1.48 -6.03
CA TRP A 39 -16.72 2.62 -5.66
C TRP A 39 -17.45 3.94 -5.95
N GLU A 40 -17.31 4.91 -5.06
CA GLU A 40 -17.96 6.23 -5.17
C GLU A 40 -17.51 7.03 -6.42
N ILE A 41 -16.38 6.63 -7.02
CA ILE A 41 -15.79 7.25 -8.21
C ILE A 41 -16.39 6.76 -9.53
N PHE A 42 -17.15 5.67 -9.52
CA PHE A 42 -17.74 5.12 -10.74
C PHE A 42 -18.85 6.05 -11.26
N GLY A 43 -18.86 6.33 -12.57
CA GLY A 43 -19.78 7.30 -13.16
C GLY A 43 -19.43 8.76 -12.87
N LYS A 44 -18.22 9.05 -12.37
CA LYS A 44 -17.74 10.41 -12.11
C LYS A 44 -16.79 10.88 -13.21
N ASN A 45 -16.83 12.19 -13.42
CA ASN A 45 -15.98 12.91 -14.36
C ASN A 45 -14.88 13.64 -13.60
N PHE A 46 -13.65 13.51 -14.10
CA PHE A 46 -12.45 14.12 -13.59
C PHE A 46 -11.87 15.05 -14.65
N THR A 47 -11.23 16.13 -14.20
CA THR A 47 -10.54 17.06 -15.06
C THR A 47 -9.15 17.28 -14.52
N VAL A 48 -8.15 17.11 -15.38
CA VAL A 48 -6.75 17.32 -15.04
C VAL A 48 -6.12 18.16 -16.14
N SER A 49 -5.36 19.17 -15.76
CA SER A 49 -4.64 20.03 -16.70
C SER A 49 -3.14 19.89 -16.47
N ASN A 50 -2.37 19.80 -17.56
CA ASN A 50 -0.92 19.70 -17.53
C ASN A 50 -0.34 20.38 -18.77
N LYS A 51 0.71 21.21 -18.60
CA LYS A 51 1.42 21.89 -19.71
C LYS A 51 0.51 22.61 -20.73
N GLY A 52 -0.64 23.14 -20.29
CA GLY A 52 -1.60 23.84 -21.18
C GLY A 52 -2.64 22.92 -21.85
N LEU A 53 -2.51 21.61 -21.70
CA LEU A 53 -3.46 20.60 -22.15
C LEU A 53 -4.42 20.27 -21.03
N THR A 54 -5.71 20.15 -21.34
CA THR A 54 -6.74 19.77 -20.37
C THR A 54 -7.38 18.45 -20.79
N TYR A 55 -7.35 17.47 -19.90
CA TYR A 55 -7.96 16.17 -20.08
C TYR A 55 -9.24 16.09 -19.29
N PHE A 56 -10.31 15.68 -19.95
CA PHE A 56 -11.57 15.34 -19.31
C PHE A 56 -11.74 13.83 -19.37
N ILE A 57 -11.83 13.20 -18.22
CA ILE A 57 -11.82 11.75 -18.05
C ILE A 57 -13.10 11.36 -17.33
N GLY A 58 -13.97 10.60 -17.98
CA GLY A 58 -15.14 9.98 -17.35
C GLY A 58 -14.86 8.52 -17.01
N ILE A 59 -15.07 8.12 -15.76
CA ILE A 59 -14.98 6.71 -15.37
C ILE A 59 -16.32 6.07 -15.70
N CYS A 60 -16.37 5.31 -16.79
CA CYS A 60 -17.60 4.70 -17.31
C CYS A 60 -18.78 5.68 -17.38
N SER A 61 -18.47 6.88 -17.87
CA SER A 61 -19.40 7.97 -18.09
C SER A 61 -18.80 8.88 -19.15
N SER A 62 -19.64 9.60 -19.90
CA SER A 62 -19.16 10.59 -20.86
C SER A 62 -18.92 11.92 -20.15
N PRO A 63 -17.78 12.59 -20.37
CA PRO A 63 -17.59 13.96 -19.90
C PRO A 63 -18.55 14.94 -20.57
N ASN A 64 -19.01 15.95 -19.84
CA ASN A 64 -20.03 16.92 -20.30
C ASN A 64 -19.65 17.71 -21.58
N ASN A 65 -18.39 17.68 -22.01
CA ASN A 65 -17.86 18.40 -23.16
C ASN A 65 -17.54 17.48 -24.35
N SER A 66 -18.09 16.26 -24.39
CA SER A 66 -17.83 15.27 -25.44
C SER A 66 -19.10 14.58 -25.93
N ALA A 67 -18.97 13.80 -27.00
CA ALA A 67 -20.03 12.93 -27.50
C ALA A 67 -20.38 11.84 -26.47
N ASP A 68 -21.61 11.32 -26.53
CA ASP A 68 -22.17 10.39 -25.54
C ASP A 68 -21.39 9.05 -25.40
N ASP A 69 -20.58 8.67 -26.39
CA ASP A 69 -19.76 7.45 -26.40
C ASP A 69 -18.25 7.71 -26.09
N THR A 70 -17.89 8.92 -25.67
CA THR A 70 -16.48 9.24 -25.38
C THR A 70 -16.17 9.05 -23.90
N ALA A 71 -15.09 8.36 -23.58
CA ALA A 71 -14.64 8.21 -22.19
C ALA A 71 -13.63 9.30 -21.81
N ILE A 72 -12.69 9.61 -22.71
CA ILE A 72 -11.59 10.54 -22.45
C ILE A 72 -11.37 11.46 -23.64
N ILE A 73 -11.32 12.76 -23.39
CA ILE A 73 -10.92 13.78 -24.36
C ILE A 73 -9.72 14.57 -23.86
N GLN A 74 -8.86 14.93 -24.80
CA GLN A 74 -7.82 15.93 -24.63
C GLN A 74 -8.26 17.21 -25.34
N LYS A 75 -8.14 18.35 -24.67
CA LYS A 75 -8.41 19.67 -25.24
C LYS A 75 -7.16 20.52 -25.15
N GLU A 76 -6.76 21.06 -26.28
CA GLU A 76 -5.69 22.04 -26.42
C GLU A 76 -6.28 23.29 -27.09
N ASN A 77 -6.40 24.40 -26.35
CA ASN A 77 -7.01 25.62 -26.87
C ASN A 77 -8.40 25.36 -27.52
N SER A 78 -8.44 25.20 -28.85
CA SER A 78 -9.62 24.95 -29.69
C SER A 78 -9.63 23.57 -30.37
N SER A 79 -8.54 22.81 -30.36
CA SER A 79 -8.52 21.43 -30.85
C SER A 79 -8.94 20.47 -29.74
N SER A 80 -9.77 19.49 -30.10
CA SER A 80 -10.16 18.41 -29.20
C SER A 80 -9.85 17.09 -29.88
N HIS A 81 -9.11 16.23 -29.19
CA HIS A 81 -8.81 14.88 -29.63
C HIS A 81 -9.45 13.88 -28.68
N VAL A 82 -10.14 12.89 -29.23
CA VAL A 82 -10.69 11.76 -28.49
C VAL A 82 -9.57 10.77 -28.22
N LEU A 83 -9.36 10.43 -26.95
CA LEU A 83 -8.33 9.48 -26.54
C LEU A 83 -8.85 8.05 -26.38
N GLY A 84 -10.15 7.88 -26.13
CA GLY A 84 -10.79 6.57 -26.04
C GLY A 84 -12.30 6.62 -25.83
N LYS A 85 -12.98 5.54 -26.22
CA LYS A 85 -14.46 5.40 -26.22
C LYS A 85 -14.98 4.47 -25.14
N LEU A 86 -16.25 4.63 -24.76
CA LEU A 86 -16.93 3.83 -23.73
C LEU A 86 -17.31 2.42 -24.21
N ASP A 87 -17.46 2.23 -25.51
CA ASP A 87 -17.75 0.92 -26.12
C ASP A 87 -16.54 -0.02 -26.21
N GLN A 88 -15.31 0.49 -26.07
CA GLN A 88 -14.07 -0.28 -26.28
C GLN A 88 -13.17 -0.24 -25.05
N VAL A 89 -13.51 -1.11 -24.09
CA VAL A 89 -12.90 -1.14 -22.76
C VAL A 89 -12.18 -2.45 -22.51
N ASN A 90 -10.93 -2.37 -22.05
CA ASN A 90 -10.16 -3.49 -21.56
C ASN A 90 -9.80 -3.30 -20.09
N LEU A 91 -9.95 -4.35 -19.27
CA LEU A 91 -9.69 -4.30 -17.84
C LEU A 91 -8.67 -5.39 -17.46
N VAL A 92 -7.57 -4.98 -16.85
CA VAL A 92 -6.50 -5.88 -16.39
C VAL A 92 -6.29 -5.66 -14.90
N ARG A 93 -6.12 -6.75 -14.15
CA ARG A 93 -5.78 -6.70 -12.72
C ARG A 93 -4.38 -7.22 -12.49
N GLY A 94 -3.57 -6.43 -11.79
CA GLY A 94 -2.34 -6.88 -11.13
C GLY A 94 -2.57 -7.17 -9.66
N ASP A 95 -1.48 -7.35 -8.90
CA ASP A 95 -1.57 -7.67 -7.47
C ASP A 95 -2.16 -6.51 -6.65
N ASP A 96 -1.64 -5.29 -6.85
CA ASP A 96 -2.01 -4.09 -6.08
C ASP A 96 -2.56 -2.95 -6.96
N TRP A 97 -2.85 -3.23 -8.23
CA TRP A 97 -3.33 -2.25 -9.19
C TRP A 97 -4.35 -2.83 -10.17
N ILE A 98 -5.20 -1.96 -10.69
CA ILE A 98 -6.17 -2.29 -11.74
C ILE A 98 -5.94 -1.31 -12.88
N LEU A 99 -5.86 -1.81 -14.11
CA LEU A 99 -5.64 -1.02 -15.31
C LEU A 99 -6.86 -1.10 -16.21
N LEU A 100 -7.53 0.03 -16.38
CA LEU A 100 -8.67 0.21 -17.28
C LEU A 100 -8.18 0.94 -18.52
N THR A 101 -8.37 0.36 -19.70
CA THR A 101 -7.91 0.92 -20.96
C THR A 101 -9.09 1.18 -21.88
N TYR A 102 -9.24 2.44 -22.29
CA TYR A 102 -10.16 2.87 -23.33
C TYR A 102 -9.43 2.93 -24.66
N LYS A 103 -10.01 2.31 -25.69
CA LYS A 103 -9.44 2.23 -27.05
C LYS A 103 -10.30 3.02 -28.05
N ASP A 104 -9.90 2.93 -29.32
CA ASP A 104 -10.61 3.48 -30.48
C ASP A 104 -10.86 5.00 -30.42
N GLY A 105 -9.85 5.75 -29.93
CA GLY A 105 -9.79 7.20 -30.08
C GLY A 105 -9.41 7.65 -31.48
N ASP A 106 -9.15 8.95 -31.63
CA ASP A 106 -8.76 9.54 -32.91
C ASP A 106 -7.38 9.04 -33.37
N PRO A 107 -7.13 8.87 -34.68
CA PRO A 107 -5.85 8.40 -35.21
C PRO A 107 -4.72 9.44 -35.06
N TYR A 108 -3.51 9.00 -34.73
CA TYR A 108 -2.34 9.89 -34.65
C TYR A 108 -1.94 10.41 -36.04
N GLU A 109 -1.77 11.71 -36.21
CA GLU A 109 -1.49 12.28 -37.55
C GLU A 109 -0.04 12.00 -38.00
N ASP A 110 0.95 12.30 -37.16
CA ASP A 110 2.39 12.22 -37.54
C ASP A 110 3.22 11.31 -36.62
N ALA A 111 2.57 10.61 -35.70
CA ALA A 111 3.22 9.77 -34.70
C ALA A 111 2.62 8.35 -34.69
N CYS A 112 3.30 7.42 -34.00
CA CYS A 112 2.69 6.16 -33.61
C CYS A 112 2.14 5.32 -34.77
N ASN A 113 2.77 5.39 -35.95
CA ASN A 113 2.33 4.70 -37.17
C ASN A 113 0.85 4.91 -37.52
N ASN A 114 0.29 6.09 -37.24
CA ASN A 114 -1.12 6.42 -37.48
C ASN A 114 -2.10 5.46 -36.79
N SER A 115 -1.67 4.88 -35.66
CA SER A 115 -2.54 4.04 -34.82
C SER A 115 -3.66 4.88 -34.18
N MET A 116 -4.73 4.20 -33.76
CA MET A 116 -5.80 4.85 -33.01
C MET A 116 -5.30 5.17 -31.60
N ARG A 117 -5.61 6.37 -31.10
CA ARG A 117 -5.28 6.74 -29.72
C ARG A 117 -5.96 5.80 -28.74
N SER A 118 -5.26 5.51 -27.66
CA SER A 118 -5.77 4.75 -26.52
C SER A 118 -5.27 5.37 -25.22
N ALA A 119 -6.07 5.24 -24.17
CA ALA A 119 -5.78 5.81 -22.87
C ALA A 119 -6.04 4.79 -21.76
N SER A 120 -5.07 4.63 -20.86
CA SER A 120 -5.14 3.74 -19.72
C SER A 120 -5.19 4.52 -18.41
N ILE A 121 -6.13 4.14 -17.53
CA ILE A 121 -6.26 4.60 -16.16
C ILE A 121 -5.81 3.46 -15.25
N MET A 122 -4.70 3.67 -14.56
CA MET A 122 -4.19 2.78 -13.53
C MET A 122 -4.72 3.21 -12.16
N PHE A 123 -5.62 2.39 -11.61
CA PHE A 123 -6.08 2.54 -10.24
C PHE A 123 -5.07 1.89 -9.30
N VAL A 124 -4.66 2.62 -8.27
CA VAL A 124 -3.77 2.14 -7.20
C VAL A 124 -4.30 2.53 -5.83
N CYS A 125 -3.87 1.83 -4.78
CA CYS A 125 -4.17 2.24 -3.41
C CYS A 125 -3.70 3.67 -3.15
N GLY A 126 -4.66 4.53 -2.86
CA GLY A 126 -4.47 5.92 -2.48
C GLY A 126 -4.80 6.10 -1.01
N GLN A 127 -3.90 5.77 -0.10
CA GLN A 127 -4.07 6.25 1.27
C GLN A 127 -3.84 7.76 1.24
N ASN A 128 -4.88 8.54 1.44
CA ASN A 128 -4.68 9.85 2.02
C ASN A 128 -4.01 9.56 3.37
N LYS A 129 -2.73 9.94 3.55
CA LYS A 129 -2.00 9.74 4.80
C LYS A 129 -2.98 10.06 5.91
N ARG A 130 -3.20 9.14 6.86
CA ARG A 130 -4.02 9.38 8.05
C ARG A 130 -3.59 10.73 8.61
N THR A 131 -4.32 11.78 8.27
CA THR A 131 -4.41 12.95 9.11
C THR A 131 -5.18 12.39 10.28
N ASN A 132 -4.45 12.01 11.33
CA ASN A 132 -5.07 11.75 12.59
C ASN A 132 -5.95 12.96 12.86
N VAL A 133 -7.20 12.74 13.25
CA VAL A 133 -8.14 13.82 13.53
C VAL A 133 -7.56 14.82 14.56
N SER A 134 -6.60 14.36 15.38
CA SER A 134 -5.79 15.18 16.28
C SER A 134 -4.81 16.17 15.61
N ASP A 135 -4.34 15.90 14.40
CA ASP A 135 -3.38 16.76 13.67
C ASP A 135 -4.09 17.84 12.81
N LEU A 136 -5.38 17.62 12.50
CA LEU A 136 -6.26 18.60 11.83
C LEU A 136 -6.77 19.69 12.77
N MET A 137 -6.91 19.42 14.06
CA MET A 137 -7.29 20.44 15.05
C MET A 137 -6.18 21.47 15.32
N ILE A 138 -4.92 21.14 15.02
CA ILE A 138 -3.78 22.04 15.32
C ILE A 138 -3.57 23.07 14.20
N LYS A 139 -4.05 22.82 12.97
CA LYS A 139 -3.90 23.76 11.85
C LYS A 139 -5.05 24.76 11.66
N SER A 140 -6.15 24.64 12.42
CA SER A 140 -7.29 25.57 12.34
C SER A 140 -7.34 26.61 13.46
N ILE A 141 -6.42 26.60 14.43
CA ILE A 141 -6.35 27.65 15.45
C ILE A 141 -5.38 28.75 14.98
N THR A 142 -5.84 29.59 14.04
CA THR A 142 -5.40 30.98 14.02
C THR A 142 -6.42 31.77 14.82
N VAL A 143 -6.08 32.12 16.06
CA VAL A 143 -6.90 32.97 16.92
C VAL A 143 -6.89 34.38 16.34
N PHE A 144 -7.88 34.72 15.50
CA PHE A 144 -8.19 36.10 15.20
C PHE A 144 -8.93 36.69 16.41
N LYS A 145 -8.23 37.52 17.18
CA LYS A 145 -8.84 38.35 18.21
C LYS A 145 -9.38 39.58 17.50
N ASN A 146 -10.69 39.71 17.35
CA ASN A 146 -11.29 41.03 17.20
C ASN A 146 -12.68 41.10 17.80
N SER A 147 -12.92 42.22 18.48
CA SER A 147 -14.12 42.57 19.21
C SER A 147 -15.34 42.66 18.29
N ASP A 148 -16.49 42.37 18.90
CA ASP A 148 -17.84 42.55 18.41
C ASP A 148 -18.55 41.29 17.85
N ILE A 149 -19.58 40.95 18.61
CA ILE A 149 -20.46 39.79 18.62
C ILE A 149 -21.25 39.64 17.30
N ASN A 150 -21.16 38.48 16.64
CA ASN A 150 -22.29 37.56 16.39
C ASN A 150 -21.85 36.36 15.53
N GLN A 151 -21.92 35.19 16.16
CA GLN A 151 -21.30 33.94 15.75
C GLN A 151 -22.18 33.13 14.80
N SER A 152 -21.69 32.84 13.59
CA SER A 152 -22.12 31.67 12.81
C SER A 152 -20.95 30.68 12.72
N VAL A 153 -20.91 29.73 13.66
CA VAL A 153 -20.03 28.56 13.56
C VAL A 153 -20.60 27.68 12.44
N GLY A 154 -20.07 27.84 11.24
CA GLY A 154 -20.27 26.90 10.16
C GLY A 154 -19.49 25.61 10.44
N TYR A 155 -20.20 24.55 10.83
CA TYR A 155 -19.64 23.21 10.78
C TYR A 155 -19.45 22.84 9.31
N VAL A 156 -18.23 22.94 8.80
CA VAL A 156 -17.88 22.32 7.52
C VAL A 156 -18.02 20.80 7.71
N ASN A 157 -18.89 20.16 6.94
CA ASN A 157 -19.05 18.71 6.94
C ASN A 157 -17.73 18.05 6.51
N LEU A 158 -16.91 17.66 7.49
CA LEU A 158 -15.57 17.09 7.32
C LEU A 158 -15.55 15.66 6.75
N LYS A 159 -16.67 15.15 6.22
CA LYS A 159 -16.81 13.81 5.65
C LYS A 159 -16.59 13.77 4.14
N GLU A 160 -16.66 14.92 3.46
CA GLU A 160 -16.82 14.98 2.00
C GLU A 160 -15.56 15.44 1.24
N GLU A 161 -14.57 16.00 1.93
CA GLU A 161 -13.29 16.43 1.32
C GLU A 161 -12.14 15.41 1.46
N LEU A 162 -12.26 14.40 2.35
CA LEU A 162 -11.16 13.47 2.65
C LEU A 162 -11.18 12.16 1.83
N ARG A 163 -12.24 11.92 1.04
CA ARG A 163 -12.43 10.73 0.18
C ARG A 163 -12.18 10.97 -1.30
N LYS A 164 -11.54 12.08 -1.67
CA LYS A 164 -11.34 12.39 -3.09
C LYS A 164 -10.19 11.57 -3.65
N ALA A 165 -10.50 10.76 -4.66
CA ALA A 165 -9.48 10.12 -5.47
C ALA A 165 -8.60 11.18 -6.13
N ASN A 166 -7.27 10.98 -6.08
CA ASN A 166 -6.32 11.94 -6.61
C ASN A 166 -5.79 11.42 -7.97
N LEU A 167 -6.14 12.15 -9.03
CA LEU A 167 -5.75 11.83 -10.41
C LEU A 167 -4.43 12.54 -10.76
N THR A 168 -3.46 11.77 -11.21
CA THR A 168 -2.16 12.26 -11.68
C THR A 168 -1.85 11.70 -13.06
N ILE A 169 -1.22 12.51 -13.91
CA ILE A 169 -0.78 12.06 -15.24
C ILE A 169 0.61 11.43 -15.08
N LEU A 170 0.77 10.17 -15.48
CA LEU A 170 2.05 9.47 -15.37
C LEU A 170 2.90 9.63 -16.62
N GLN A 171 2.27 9.57 -17.78
CA GLN A 171 3.00 9.59 -19.03
C GLN A 171 2.12 10.17 -20.13
N GLU A 172 2.62 11.24 -20.70
CA GLU A 172 2.13 11.80 -21.94
C GLU A 172 3.24 11.60 -22.97
N HIS A 173 3.05 10.63 -23.87
CA HIS A 173 3.76 10.49 -25.14
C HIS A 173 5.30 10.57 -25.08
N THR A 174 5.99 9.43 -24.98
CA THR A 174 7.45 9.33 -25.23
C THR A 174 7.71 8.68 -26.58
N SER A 175 8.28 9.45 -27.49
CA SER A 175 8.36 9.23 -28.94
C SER A 175 9.35 8.14 -29.42
N THR A 176 9.68 7.11 -28.63
CA THR A 176 10.74 6.15 -29.02
C THR A 176 10.53 4.72 -28.56
N ASP A 177 9.31 4.30 -28.21
CA ASP A 177 9.06 2.88 -27.93
C ASP A 177 7.68 2.44 -28.41
N HIS A 178 7.57 1.18 -28.80
CA HIS A 178 6.50 0.59 -29.62
C HIS A 178 5.06 0.63 -29.04
N HIS A 179 4.76 1.45 -28.03
CA HIS A 179 3.46 1.53 -27.35
C HIS A 179 2.98 2.97 -27.13
N CYS A 180 2.07 3.44 -27.99
CA CYS A 180 1.47 4.77 -27.90
C CYS A 180 0.17 4.77 -27.10
N ASN A 181 0.27 5.12 -25.82
CA ASN A 181 -0.85 5.11 -24.88
C ASN A 181 -0.71 6.28 -23.87
N TYR A 182 -1.82 6.95 -23.56
CA TYR A 182 -1.90 7.94 -22.50
C TYR A 182 -2.13 7.27 -21.15
N MET A 183 -1.18 7.38 -20.23
CA MET A 183 -1.31 6.75 -18.91
C MET A 183 -1.63 7.75 -17.80
N PHE A 184 -2.76 7.51 -17.16
CA PHE A 184 -3.24 8.22 -15.98
C PHE A 184 -3.17 7.31 -14.78
N GLN A 185 -2.78 7.84 -13.63
CA GLN A 185 -2.84 7.14 -12.36
C GLN A 185 -3.93 7.77 -11.48
N LEU A 186 -4.85 6.94 -11.00
CA LEU A 186 -5.86 7.35 -10.05
C LEU A 186 -5.62 6.65 -8.71
N ARG A 187 -5.39 7.45 -7.67
CA ARG A 187 -5.23 6.96 -6.29
C ARG A 187 -6.60 6.82 -5.64
N VAL A 188 -6.99 5.60 -5.31
CA VAL A 188 -8.31 5.24 -4.77
C VAL A 188 -8.17 4.61 -3.38
N PRO A 189 -8.78 5.18 -2.32
CA PRO A 189 -8.72 4.62 -0.97
C PRO A 189 -9.33 3.21 -0.84
N GLU A 190 -10.34 2.90 -1.64
CA GLU A 190 -11.08 1.63 -1.63
C GLU A 190 -10.23 0.44 -2.11
N MET A 191 -9.13 0.70 -2.82
CA MET A 191 -8.16 -0.33 -3.23
C MET A 191 -7.17 -0.70 -2.14
N CYS A 192 -7.12 0.06 -1.05
CA CYS A 192 -6.13 -0.18 -0.02
C CYS A 192 -6.47 -1.44 0.79
N PRO A 193 -5.49 -2.29 1.09
CA PRO A 193 -5.72 -3.44 1.95
C PRO A 193 -6.25 -2.95 3.31
N PRO A 194 -7.16 -3.72 3.95
CA PRO A 194 -7.63 -3.37 5.27
C PRO A 194 -6.42 -3.20 6.18
N VAL A 195 -6.28 -2.03 6.80
CA VAL A 195 -5.17 -1.81 7.73
C VAL A 195 -5.39 -2.75 8.91
N GLU A 196 -4.65 -3.86 8.93
CA GLU A 196 -4.66 -4.76 10.06
C GLU A 196 -4.24 -3.96 11.29
N LYS A 197 -5.20 -3.70 12.17
CA LYS A 197 -4.91 -3.19 13.50
C LYS A 197 -4.24 -4.34 14.24
N ASN A 198 -2.91 -4.41 14.12
CA ASN A 198 -2.08 -5.37 14.83
C ASN A 198 -2.03 -5.02 16.33
N ASN A 199 -3.19 -5.04 16.98
CA ASN A 199 -3.32 -4.96 18.44
C ASN A 199 -3.15 -6.34 19.08
N LYS A 200 -2.84 -7.37 18.28
CA LYS A 200 -2.52 -8.72 18.76
C LYS A 200 -1.00 -8.82 18.83
N LEU A 201 -0.49 -9.05 20.03
CA LEU A 201 0.91 -9.39 20.25
C LEU A 201 1.24 -10.63 19.42
N SER A 202 2.40 -10.63 18.74
CA SER A 202 2.89 -11.82 18.03
C SER A 202 2.84 -13.04 18.95
N GLY A 203 2.49 -14.21 18.43
CA GLY A 203 2.50 -15.46 19.21
C GLY A 203 3.84 -15.70 19.90
N SER A 204 4.94 -15.26 19.27
CA SER A 204 6.29 -15.28 19.86
C SER A 204 6.43 -14.36 21.08
N ALA A 205 5.85 -13.15 21.06
CA ALA A 205 5.87 -12.24 22.19
C ALA A 205 5.10 -12.82 23.38
N ILE A 206 3.95 -13.45 23.14
CA ILE A 206 3.15 -14.10 24.19
C ILE A 206 3.93 -15.27 24.80
N PHE A 207 4.52 -16.13 23.97
CA PHE A 207 5.33 -17.26 24.44
C PHE A 207 6.53 -16.81 25.28
N LEU A 208 7.26 -15.78 24.83
CA LEU A 208 8.39 -15.23 25.56
C LEU A 208 7.98 -14.66 26.93
N ILE A 209 6.86 -13.92 27.00
CA ILE A 209 6.36 -13.37 28.26
C ILE A 209 6.07 -14.48 29.27
N ILE A 210 5.45 -15.58 28.83
CA ILE A 210 5.15 -16.73 29.71
C ILE A 210 6.45 -17.39 30.17
N PHE A 211 7.38 -17.65 29.25
CA PHE A 211 8.66 -18.28 29.56
C PHE A 211 9.45 -17.48 30.60
N PHE A 212 9.64 -16.18 30.38
CA PHE A 212 10.37 -15.33 31.33
C PHE A 212 9.68 -15.22 32.69
N SER A 213 8.34 -15.20 32.72
CA SER A 213 7.58 -15.16 33.97
C SER A 213 7.78 -16.44 34.81
N VAL A 214 7.72 -17.61 34.17
CA VAL A 214 7.95 -18.91 34.83
C VAL A 214 9.39 -19.03 35.30
N THR A 215 10.36 -18.64 34.47
CA THR A 215 11.78 -18.62 34.83
C THR A 215 12.05 -17.71 36.03
N ALA A 216 11.48 -16.51 36.07
CA ALA A 216 11.64 -15.59 37.19
C ALA A 216 11.06 -16.17 38.49
N ALA A 217 9.86 -16.78 38.43
CA ALA A 217 9.25 -17.44 39.57
C ALA A 217 10.11 -18.61 40.08
N TYR A 218 10.66 -19.43 39.18
CA TYR A 218 11.58 -20.52 39.51
C TYR A 218 12.84 -20.01 40.21
N LEU A 219 13.48 -18.96 39.67
CA LEU A 219 14.67 -18.36 40.26
C LEU A 219 14.38 -17.76 41.64
N PHE A 220 13.23 -17.09 41.80
CA PHE A 220 12.85 -16.48 43.07
C PHE A 220 12.60 -17.52 44.17
N VAL A 221 11.74 -18.50 43.90
CA VAL A 221 11.43 -19.57 44.87
C VAL A 221 12.67 -20.39 45.19
N GLY A 222 13.46 -20.73 44.18
CA GLY A 222 14.68 -21.48 44.38
C GLY A 222 15.76 -20.69 45.13
N ALA A 223 15.90 -19.38 44.91
CA ALA A 223 16.82 -18.55 45.66
C ALA A 223 16.44 -18.45 47.15
N VAL A 224 15.15 -18.30 47.45
CA VAL A 224 14.64 -18.32 48.83
C VAL A 224 14.92 -19.69 49.48
N PHE A 225 14.69 -20.78 48.75
CA PHE A 225 14.96 -22.13 49.25
C PHE A 225 16.46 -22.35 49.55
N MET A 226 17.35 -21.95 48.64
CA MET A 226 18.81 -22.06 48.82
C MET A 226 19.31 -21.15 49.95
N HIS A 227 18.73 -19.97 50.12
CA HIS A 227 19.07 -19.08 51.23
C HIS A 227 18.65 -19.66 52.58
N VAL A 228 17.39 -20.12 52.71
CA VAL A 228 16.84 -20.57 54.00
C VAL A 228 17.36 -21.94 54.41
N LYS A 229 17.52 -22.87 53.46
CA LYS A 229 17.91 -24.26 53.78
C LYS A 229 19.40 -24.54 53.69
N HIS A 230 20.09 -23.91 52.75
CA HIS A 230 21.50 -24.19 52.49
C HIS A 230 22.44 -23.08 52.99
N GLY A 231 21.90 -21.96 53.47
CA GLY A 231 22.71 -20.84 53.97
C GLY A 231 23.66 -20.27 52.90
N ALA A 232 23.30 -20.46 51.63
CA ALA A 232 24.14 -20.07 50.49
C ALA A 232 24.43 -18.56 50.51
N ARG A 233 25.57 -18.14 49.94
CA ARG A 233 25.97 -16.74 49.83
C ARG A 233 26.46 -16.45 48.42
N GLY A 234 26.12 -15.28 47.88
CA GLY A 234 26.58 -14.85 46.55
C GLY A 234 25.88 -15.58 45.40
N ILE A 235 26.63 -16.03 44.39
CA ILE A 235 26.08 -16.62 43.16
C ILE A 235 25.43 -18.00 43.37
N ASP A 236 25.70 -18.64 44.50
CA ASP A 236 25.18 -19.94 44.88
C ASP A 236 23.68 -19.92 45.24
N HIS A 237 23.04 -18.74 45.27
CA HIS A 237 21.60 -18.63 45.40
C HIS A 237 20.85 -19.12 44.16
N ILE A 238 21.48 -19.17 42.99
CA ILE A 238 20.83 -19.57 41.75
C ILE A 238 20.72 -21.11 41.69
N PRO A 239 19.51 -21.68 41.69
CA PRO A 239 19.32 -23.12 41.54
C PRO A 239 19.80 -23.59 40.16
N ASN A 240 20.51 -24.71 40.12
CA ASN A 240 21.01 -25.32 38.87
C ASN A 240 21.84 -24.34 38.02
N LEU A 241 22.72 -23.56 38.65
CA LEU A 241 23.56 -22.54 38.00
C LEU A 241 24.30 -23.03 36.75
N GLU A 242 24.77 -24.28 36.74
CA GLU A 242 25.46 -24.87 35.59
C GLU A 242 24.58 -24.92 34.34
N MET A 243 23.29 -25.23 34.50
CA MET A 243 22.32 -25.25 33.41
C MET A 243 22.12 -23.84 32.83
N TRP A 244 21.93 -22.83 33.68
CA TRP A 244 21.75 -21.44 33.24
C TRP A 244 22.98 -20.88 32.53
N ARG A 245 24.19 -21.25 33.00
CA ARG A 245 25.44 -20.88 32.34
C ARG A 245 25.54 -21.49 30.94
N LYS A 246 25.19 -22.78 30.78
CA LYS A 246 25.15 -23.46 29.46
C LYS A 246 24.14 -22.81 28.52
N LEU A 247 22.96 -22.46 29.03
CA LEU A 247 21.93 -21.78 28.26
C LEU A 247 22.39 -20.39 27.79
N GLY A 248 23.04 -19.62 28.66
CA GLY A 248 23.61 -18.31 28.31
C GLY A 248 24.71 -18.40 27.26
N ASN A 249 25.62 -19.37 27.39
CA ASN A 249 26.65 -19.63 26.38
C ASN A 249 26.03 -19.99 25.02
N LEU A 250 25.04 -20.88 25.01
CA LEU A 250 24.35 -21.27 23.77
C LEU A 250 23.59 -20.09 23.13
N ALA A 251 23.01 -19.20 23.94
CA ALA A 251 22.38 -17.99 23.43
C ALA A 251 23.39 -17.00 22.84
N ALA A 252 24.58 -16.88 23.44
CA ALA A 252 25.67 -16.08 22.90
C ALA A 252 26.16 -16.63 21.54
N ASP A 253 26.32 -17.96 21.44
CA ASP A 253 26.68 -18.63 20.19
C ASP A 253 25.60 -18.42 19.11
N GLY A 254 24.31 -18.50 19.48
CA GLY A 254 23.20 -18.21 18.57
C GLY A 254 23.15 -16.75 18.12
N CYS A 255 23.50 -15.81 18.99
CA CYS A 255 23.61 -14.40 18.65
C CYS A 255 24.79 -14.15 17.69
N GLU A 256 25.91 -14.85 17.88
CA GLU A 256 27.04 -14.78 16.96
C GLU A 256 26.66 -15.29 15.58
N PHE A 257 25.93 -16.41 15.49
CA PHE A 257 25.46 -16.97 14.22
C PHE A 257 24.44 -16.07 13.50
N CYS A 258 23.47 -15.50 14.22
CA CYS A 258 22.43 -14.65 13.62
C CYS A 258 22.90 -13.23 13.29
N CYS A 259 23.85 -12.66 14.06
CA CYS A 259 24.26 -11.26 13.92
C CYS A 259 25.61 -11.07 13.21
N ARG A 260 26.44 -12.11 13.00
CA ARG A 260 27.56 -12.03 12.04
C ARG A 260 27.02 -12.11 10.62
N CYS A 261 26.72 -10.96 10.03
CA CYS A 261 26.86 -10.81 8.58
C CYS A 261 28.35 -10.80 8.23
N GLU A 262 29.01 -11.95 8.26
CA GLU A 262 30.33 -12.05 7.66
C GLU A 262 30.15 -11.98 6.15
N ARG A 263 30.59 -10.87 5.54
CA ARG A 263 30.88 -10.87 4.11
C ARG A 263 31.97 -11.91 3.89
N THR A 264 31.58 -13.13 3.54
CA THR A 264 32.45 -14.06 2.84
C THR A 264 32.81 -13.42 1.50
N SER A 265 33.80 -12.53 1.49
CA SER A 265 34.69 -12.49 0.34
C SER A 265 35.32 -13.88 0.28
N PRO A 266 35.25 -14.60 -0.85
CA PRO A 266 35.99 -15.85 -0.99
C PRO A 266 37.48 -15.47 -0.94
N ARG A 267 38.11 -15.62 0.23
CA ARG A 267 39.57 -15.71 0.29
C ARG A 267 39.91 -17.18 0.40
N ALA A 268 40.61 -17.61 -0.64
CA ALA A 268 41.31 -18.85 -0.82
C ALA A 268 41.64 -19.61 0.47
N GLY A 269 41.17 -20.85 0.50
CA GLY A 269 41.97 -22.01 0.86
C GLY A 269 42.40 -22.12 2.31
N TYR A 270 41.71 -22.98 3.06
CA TYR A 270 42.42 -24.03 3.79
C TYR A 270 41.70 -25.36 3.56
N PHE A 271 42.44 -26.25 2.89
CA PHE A 271 42.20 -27.67 2.78
C PHE A 271 42.03 -28.27 4.16
N LEU A 272 41.21 -29.32 4.23
CA LEU A 272 41.27 -30.33 5.28
C LEU A 272 42.74 -30.74 5.48
N ASP A 273 43.27 -30.63 6.70
CA ASP A 273 44.37 -31.47 7.11
C ASP A 273 44.02 -32.17 8.41
N GLU A 274 43.71 -33.45 8.25
CA GLU A 274 43.60 -34.45 9.28
C GLU A 274 44.89 -35.26 9.20
N SER A 275 45.94 -34.93 9.98
CA SER A 275 46.99 -35.89 10.34
C SER A 275 48.06 -35.38 11.33
N GLY A 276 48.34 -36.19 12.37
CA GLY A 276 49.68 -36.31 12.98
C GLY A 276 49.86 -35.78 14.42
N PRO A 277 50.31 -36.60 15.38
CA PRO A 277 50.59 -36.16 16.75
C PRO A 277 51.98 -35.48 16.87
N ASP A 278 52.01 -34.46 17.73
CA ASP A 278 53.16 -33.77 18.33
C ASP A 278 54.46 -34.59 18.40
N MET A 279 55.51 -34.17 17.67
CA MET A 279 56.90 -34.40 18.06
C MET A 279 57.40 -33.16 18.81
N ARG A 280 57.53 -33.32 20.13
CA ARG A 280 58.19 -32.37 21.02
C ARG A 280 59.69 -32.65 20.99
N ASP A 281 60.47 -31.63 20.62
CA ASP A 281 61.92 -31.59 20.78
C ASP A 281 62.26 -31.27 22.24
N ASP A 282 62.60 -32.30 23.01
CA ASP A 282 63.33 -32.14 24.27
C ASP A 282 64.55 -33.08 24.26
N ASP A 283 65.73 -32.45 24.37
CA ASP A 283 66.83 -32.87 25.22
C ASP A 283 67.87 -33.95 24.79
N ILE A 284 69.13 -33.47 24.75
CA ILE A 284 70.27 -33.96 25.57
C ILE A 284 71.23 -35.03 24.98
N LEU A 285 72.51 -34.59 24.85
CA LEU A 285 73.83 -35.28 25.03
C LEU A 285 74.05 -36.64 24.33
N ALA A 286 75.19 -37.01 23.73
CA ALA A 286 76.55 -36.49 23.54
C ALA A 286 77.28 -37.59 22.71
N PRO A 287 78.63 -37.63 22.76
CA PRO A 287 79.59 -37.18 21.76
C PRO A 287 79.71 -38.04 20.49
#